data_AF-A0AAU5X4Y9-F1
#
_entry.id   AF-A0AAU5X4Y9-F1
#
_cell.length_a   1.000
_cell.length_b   1.000
_cell.length_c   1.000
_cell.angle_alpha   90.00
_cell.angle_beta   90.00
_cell.angle_gamma   90.00
#
_symmetry.space_group_name_H-M   'P 1'
#
loop_
_entity.id
_entity.type
_entity.pdbx_description
1 polymer ?
#
loop_
_entity_poly.entity_id
_entity_poly.type
_entity_poly.pdbx_seq_one_letter_code
_entity_poly.pdbx_strand_id
1 'polypeptide(L)'
;MDLSAEETMRGIVSALERAVPGPPNGQALVRDAMEGLLTLREAARQGDVPDPGELHRFRERVAELLKSGHNPGQLAAYRGRVLMNAQRGRFDGYEPASRGRSALQILLVDFADGDLFDDLARADLEEIDEELEDAADEAPPIRDVPSWVPESHWWWRAPKRTDMSEEERRHRLYGGELDE
;
A
#
# COMPACT_ATOMS: atom_id res chain seq x y z
N MET A 1 -5.08 10.64 -18.04
CA MET A 1 -4.72 9.54 -18.94
C MET A 1 -4.22 8.46 -18.01
N ASP A 2 -5.02 7.43 -17.81
CA ASP A 2 -4.60 6.31 -16.97
C ASP A 2 -3.46 5.58 -17.69
N LEU A 3 -2.40 5.26 -16.95
CA LEU A 3 -1.26 4.54 -17.51
C LEU A 3 -1.69 3.11 -17.85
N SER A 4 -1.23 2.60 -18.99
CA SER A 4 -1.43 1.18 -19.31
C SER A 4 -0.74 0.28 -18.27
N ALA A 5 -1.16 -0.98 -18.20
CA ALA A 5 -0.56 -1.98 -17.34
C ALA A 5 0.93 -2.18 -17.68
N GLU A 6 1.30 -2.14 -18.96
CA GLU A 6 2.68 -2.23 -19.43
C GLU A 6 3.53 -1.04 -18.96
N GLU A 7 3.02 0.19 -19.10
CA GLU A 7 3.71 1.39 -18.62
C GLU A 7 3.86 1.39 -17.10
N THR A 8 2.84 0.92 -16.39
CA THR A 8 2.86 0.78 -14.93
C THR A 8 3.92 -0.23 -14.50
N MET A 9 3.98 -1.42 -15.10
CA MET A 9 5.02 -2.42 -14.83
C MET A 9 6.43 -1.86 -15.08
N ARG A 10 6.64 -1.15 -16.20
CA ARG A 10 7.91 -0.50 -16.51
C ARG A 10 8.29 0.55 -15.48
N GLY A 11 7.32 1.35 -15.03
CA GLY A 11 7.52 2.37 -14.00
C GLY A 11 7.95 1.77 -12.65
N ILE A 12 7.32 0.68 -12.24
CA ILE A 12 7.67 -0.06 -11.01
C ILE A 12 9.12 -0.56 -11.08
N VAL A 13 9.48 -1.25 -12.15
CA VAL A 13 10.85 -1.79 -12.33
C VAL A 13 11.87 -0.64 -12.32
N SER A 14 11.62 0.43 -13.06
CA SER A 14 12.52 1.59 -13.11
C SER A 14 12.70 2.26 -11.75
N ALA A 15 11.63 2.40 -10.97
CA ALA A 15 11.70 2.97 -9.63
C ALA A 15 12.58 2.11 -8.70
N LEU A 16 12.38 0.80 -8.72
CA LEU A 16 13.15 -0.14 -7.91
C LEU A 16 14.62 -0.20 -8.32
N GLU A 17 14.94 -0.21 -9.63
CA GLU A 17 16.31 -0.16 -10.13
C GLU A 17 17.05 1.10 -9.68
N ARG A 18 16.36 2.25 -9.70
CA ARG A 18 16.93 3.52 -9.24
C ARG A 18 17.13 3.57 -7.72
N ALA A 19 16.35 2.79 -6.97
CA ALA A 19 16.46 2.70 -5.52
C ALA A 19 17.61 1.77 -5.07
N VAL A 20 18.02 0.79 -5.89
CA VAL A 20 19.15 -0.13 -5.62
C VAL A 20 20.42 0.58 -5.15
N PRO A 21 20.96 1.62 -5.82
CA PRO A 21 22.20 2.28 -5.40
C PRO A 21 22.08 3.14 -4.14
N GLY A 22 20.89 3.25 -3.53
CA GLY A 22 20.67 4.03 -2.31
C GLY A 22 20.70 5.55 -2.53
N PRO A 23 19.96 6.11 -3.49
CA PRO A 23 19.88 7.56 -3.63
C PRO A 23 19.15 8.18 -2.42
N PRO A 24 19.31 9.49 -2.18
CA PRO A 24 18.64 10.17 -1.07
C PRO A 24 17.11 10.01 -1.06
N ASN A 25 16.49 9.76 -2.22
CA ASN A 25 15.05 9.57 -2.37
C ASN A 25 14.61 8.10 -2.46
N GLY A 26 15.43 7.14 -2.00
CA GLY A 26 15.14 5.70 -2.10
C GLY A 26 13.77 5.28 -1.53
N GLN A 27 13.36 5.83 -0.38
CA GLN A 27 12.04 5.55 0.21
C GLN A 27 10.89 5.97 -0.70
N ALA A 28 11.02 7.13 -1.36
CA ALA A 28 10.00 7.62 -2.27
C ALA A 28 9.88 6.71 -3.49
N LEU A 29 11.01 6.25 -4.03
CA LEU A 29 11.02 5.32 -5.17
C LEU A 29 10.36 3.98 -4.84
N VAL A 30 10.64 3.39 -3.67
CA VAL A 30 9.97 2.15 -3.25
C VAL A 30 8.49 2.38 -3.00
N ARG A 31 8.10 3.51 -2.37
CA ARG A 31 6.70 3.87 -2.21
C ARG A 31 6.00 4.00 -3.57
N ASP A 32 6.61 4.67 -4.53
CA ASP A 32 6.04 4.85 -5.88
C ASP A 32 5.89 3.49 -6.60
N ALA A 33 6.83 2.56 -6.37
CA ALA A 33 6.69 1.17 -6.84
C ALA A 33 5.51 0.43 -6.18
N MET A 34 5.31 0.59 -4.87
CA MET A 34 4.15 0.01 -4.16
C MET A 34 2.82 0.58 -4.64
N GLU A 35 2.78 1.89 -4.89
CA GLU A 35 1.62 2.56 -5.50
C GLU A 35 1.35 2.04 -6.92
N GLY A 36 2.41 1.79 -7.70
CA GLY A 36 2.29 1.16 -9.01
C GLY A 36 1.64 -0.22 -8.95
N LEU A 37 1.89 -1.03 -7.92
CA LEU A 37 1.23 -2.34 -7.77
C LEU A 37 -0.29 -2.20 -7.59
N LEU A 38 -0.74 -1.16 -6.88
CA LEU A 38 -2.17 -0.87 -6.72
C LEU A 38 -2.78 -0.40 -8.05
N THR A 39 -2.08 0.48 -8.77
CA THR A 39 -2.48 0.90 -10.12
C THR A 39 -2.61 -0.28 -11.07
N LEU A 40 -1.68 -1.25 -11.01
CA LEU A 40 -1.72 -2.45 -11.83
C LEU A 40 -2.94 -3.32 -11.51
N ARG A 41 -3.38 -3.39 -10.25
CA ARG A 41 -4.62 -4.09 -9.86
C ARG A 41 -5.86 -3.41 -10.39
N GLU A 42 -5.91 -2.08 -10.37
CA GLU A 42 -7.03 -1.32 -10.95
C GLU A 42 -7.08 -1.49 -12.47
N ALA A 43 -5.94 -1.38 -13.18
CA ALA A 43 -5.88 -1.63 -14.61
C ALA A 43 -6.37 -3.04 -14.99
N ALA A 44 -5.92 -4.07 -14.26
CA ALA A 44 -6.38 -5.45 -14.46
C ALA A 44 -7.89 -5.60 -14.23
N ARG A 45 -8.46 -4.87 -13.25
CA ARG A 45 -9.91 -4.84 -13.00
C ARG A 45 -10.68 -4.23 -14.16
N GLN A 46 -10.10 -3.23 -14.82
CA GLN A 46 -10.67 -2.55 -15.99
C GLN A 46 -10.47 -3.33 -17.31
N GLY A 47 -9.86 -4.52 -17.25
CA GLY A 47 -9.62 -5.39 -18.40
C GLY A 47 -8.28 -5.18 -19.09
N ASP A 48 -7.45 -4.26 -18.61
CA ASP A 48 -6.06 -4.09 -19.04
C ASP A 48 -5.16 -5.07 -18.28
N VAL A 49 -5.21 -6.32 -18.72
CA VAL A 49 -4.47 -7.44 -18.12
C VAL A 49 -3.24 -7.73 -18.96
N PRO A 50 -2.02 -7.66 -18.39
CA PRO A 50 -0.80 -8.04 -19.11
C PRO A 50 -0.81 -9.48 -19.61
N ASP A 51 0.01 -9.77 -20.63
CA ASP A 51 0.29 -11.14 -21.03
C ASP A 51 0.81 -11.96 -19.82
N PRO A 52 0.33 -13.20 -19.61
CA PRO A 52 0.76 -14.01 -18.46
C PRO A 52 2.28 -14.23 -18.38
N GLY A 53 2.96 -14.38 -19.52
CA GLY A 53 4.41 -14.54 -19.57
C GLY A 53 5.16 -13.25 -19.22
N GLU A 54 4.64 -12.10 -19.64
CA GLU A 54 5.15 -10.78 -19.23
C GLU A 54 4.96 -10.54 -17.74
N LEU A 55 3.77 -10.84 -17.22
CA LEU A 55 3.44 -10.70 -15.80
C LEU A 55 4.35 -11.57 -14.93
N HIS A 56 4.64 -12.80 -15.37
CA HIS A 56 5.57 -13.69 -14.68
C HIS A 56 6.99 -13.10 -14.62
N ARG A 57 7.55 -12.68 -15.76
CA ARG A 57 8.88 -12.04 -15.81
C ARG A 57 8.95 -10.77 -14.97
N PHE A 58 7.88 -9.97 -15.00
CA PHE A 58 7.76 -8.78 -14.16
C PHE A 58 7.84 -9.14 -12.67
N ARG A 59 7.11 -10.18 -12.24
CA ARG A 59 7.12 -10.63 -10.84
C ARG A 59 8.50 -11.11 -10.39
N GLU A 60 9.17 -11.92 -11.20
CA GLU A 60 10.53 -12.37 -10.92
C GLU A 60 11.49 -11.18 -10.78
N ARG A 61 11.42 -10.22 -11.71
CA ARG A 61 12.30 -9.05 -11.71
C ARG A 61 12.07 -8.14 -10.51
N VAL A 62 10.82 -7.86 -10.16
CA VAL A 62 10.50 -7.05 -8.97
C VAL A 62 10.96 -7.75 -7.70
N ALA A 63 10.76 -9.06 -7.57
CA ALA A 63 11.22 -9.81 -6.41
C ALA A 63 12.75 -9.79 -6.28
N GLU A 64 13.48 -9.97 -7.39
CA GLU A 64 14.94 -9.81 -7.42
C GLU A 64 15.36 -8.41 -6.95
N LEU A 65 14.73 -7.36 -7.49
CA LEU A 65 15.06 -5.97 -7.18
C LEU A 65 14.76 -5.61 -5.72
N LEU A 66 13.64 -6.05 -5.15
CA LEU A 66 13.29 -5.79 -3.75
C LEU A 66 14.29 -6.41 -2.77
N LYS A 67 14.98 -7.48 -3.17
CA LYS A 67 16.03 -8.13 -2.39
C LYS A 67 17.43 -7.52 -2.61
N SER A 68 17.57 -6.58 -3.54
CA SER A 68 18.87 -6.11 -4.01
C SER A 68 19.26 -4.73 -3.47
N GLY A 69 20.55 -4.57 -3.16
CA GLY A 69 21.14 -3.29 -2.77
C GLY A 69 20.44 -2.68 -1.56
N HIS A 70 20.01 -1.42 -1.68
CA HIS A 70 19.32 -0.70 -0.60
C HIS A 70 17.83 -1.01 -0.47
N ASN A 71 17.21 -1.71 -1.45
CA ASN A 71 15.76 -1.93 -1.47
C ASN A 71 15.19 -2.69 -0.27
N PRO A 72 15.86 -3.70 0.32
CA PRO A 72 15.35 -4.36 1.53
C PRO A 72 15.12 -3.37 2.68
N GLY A 73 16.07 -2.47 2.92
CA GLY A 73 15.94 -1.42 3.94
C GLY A 73 14.86 -0.40 3.61
N GLN A 74 14.68 -0.06 2.33
CA GLN A 74 13.60 0.83 1.90
C GLN A 74 12.22 0.18 2.00
N LEU A 75 12.11 -1.13 1.75
CA LEU A 75 10.87 -1.89 1.94
C LEU A 75 10.52 -2.01 3.43
N ALA A 76 11.50 -2.23 4.30
CA ALA A 76 11.32 -2.19 5.74
C ALA A 76 10.85 -0.79 6.21
N ALA A 77 11.44 0.28 5.67
CA ALA A 77 11.00 1.66 5.95
C ALA A 77 9.57 1.93 5.45
N TYR A 78 9.18 1.36 4.30
CA TYR A 78 7.81 1.43 3.80
C TYR A 78 6.84 0.75 4.76
N ARG A 79 7.14 -0.48 5.21
CA ARG A 79 6.38 -1.20 6.24
C ARG A 79 6.21 -0.37 7.52
N GLY A 80 7.31 0.16 8.07
CA GLY A 80 7.26 1.01 9.27
C GLY A 80 6.39 2.25 9.09
N ARG A 81 6.33 2.82 7.88
CA ARG A 81 5.42 3.92 7.56
C ARG A 81 3.95 3.47 7.52
N VAL A 82 3.66 2.27 7.02
CA VAL A 82 2.30 1.69 7.07
C VAL A 82 1.86 1.50 8.52
N LEU A 83 2.73 0.95 9.37
CA LEU A 83 2.48 0.81 10.80
C LEU A 83 2.23 2.16 11.50
N MET A 84 3.08 3.16 11.24
CA MET A 84 2.87 4.51 11.78
C MET A 84 1.53 5.12 11.35
N ASN A 85 1.06 4.82 10.15
CA ASN A 85 -0.28 5.24 9.72
C ASN A 85 -1.38 4.44 10.46
N ALA A 86 -1.19 3.14 10.66
CA ALA A 86 -2.16 2.30 11.38
C ALA A 86 -2.34 2.77 12.84
N GLN A 87 -1.24 3.09 13.53
CA GLN A 87 -1.23 3.70 14.88
C GLN A 87 -1.96 5.05 14.92
N ARG A 88 -2.01 5.77 13.79
CA ARG A 88 -2.78 7.02 13.61
C ARG A 88 -4.20 6.77 13.09
N GLY A 89 -4.67 5.53 13.09
CA GLY A 89 -5.93 5.09 12.46
C GLY A 89 -7.17 5.81 13.00
N ARG A 90 -7.17 6.26 14.26
CA ARG A 90 -8.28 7.04 14.82
C ARG A 90 -8.40 8.45 14.23
N PHE A 91 -7.41 8.88 13.46
CA PHE A 91 -7.27 10.19 12.82
C PHE A 91 -7.12 10.04 11.29
N ASP A 92 -6.12 10.68 10.70
CA ASP A 92 -5.81 10.68 9.27
C ASP A 92 -5.04 9.44 8.78
N GLY A 93 -4.75 8.48 9.66
CA GLY A 93 -3.89 7.35 9.36
C GLY A 93 -4.59 6.15 8.71
N TYR A 94 -5.91 5.97 8.91
CA TYR A 94 -6.59 4.72 8.60
C TYR A 94 -6.61 4.37 7.10
N GLU A 95 -6.98 5.33 6.26
CA GLU A 95 -7.02 5.14 4.81
C GLU A 95 -5.61 4.97 4.21
N PRO A 96 -4.60 5.80 4.56
CA PRO A 96 -3.21 5.53 4.17
C PRO A 96 -2.67 4.17 4.60
N ALA A 97 -3.01 3.71 5.82
CA ALA A 97 -2.63 2.39 6.32
C ALA A 97 -3.31 1.27 5.51
N SER A 98 -4.61 1.39 5.26
CA SER A 98 -5.39 0.47 4.43
C SER A 98 -4.82 0.32 3.02
N ARG A 99 -4.38 1.44 2.44
CA ARG A 99 -3.72 1.48 1.13
C ARG A 99 -2.37 0.76 1.16
N GLY A 100 -1.52 1.10 2.12
CA GLY A 100 -0.20 0.48 2.27
C GLY A 100 -0.28 -1.02 2.57
N ARG A 101 -1.19 -1.43 3.46
CA ARG A 101 -1.46 -2.83 3.80
C ARG A 101 -1.91 -3.64 2.60
N SER A 102 -2.66 -3.04 1.67
CA SER A 102 -3.05 -3.67 0.40
C SER A 102 -1.86 -3.88 -0.53
N ALA A 103 -0.92 -2.93 -0.61
CA ALA A 103 0.28 -3.11 -1.43
C ALA A 103 1.16 -4.24 -0.86
N LEU A 104 1.29 -4.32 0.47
CA LEU A 104 1.99 -5.42 1.15
C LEU A 104 1.28 -6.77 0.93
N GLN A 105 -0.06 -6.81 0.96
CA GLN A 105 -0.81 -8.03 0.65
C GLN A 105 -0.59 -8.49 -0.80
N ILE A 106 -0.49 -7.56 -1.76
CA ILE A 106 -0.17 -7.89 -3.15
C ILE A 106 1.21 -8.54 -3.23
N LEU A 107 2.22 -7.99 -2.56
CA LEU A 107 3.55 -8.62 -2.51
C LEU A 107 3.49 -10.02 -1.89
N LEU A 108 2.79 -10.18 -0.77
CA LEU A 108 2.69 -11.46 -0.05
C LEU A 108 2.06 -12.57 -0.91
N VAL A 109 1.05 -12.23 -1.71
CA VAL A 109 0.29 -13.20 -2.51
C VAL A 109 0.87 -13.40 -3.90
N ASP A 110 1.09 -12.31 -4.65
CA ASP A 110 1.46 -12.40 -6.06
C ASP A 110 2.95 -12.66 -6.28
N PHE A 111 3.76 -12.46 -5.24
CA PHE A 111 5.23 -12.61 -5.27
C PHE A 111 5.71 -13.62 -4.21
N ALA A 112 4.84 -14.56 -3.80
CA ALA A 112 5.12 -15.55 -2.76
C ALA A 112 6.40 -16.38 -3.05
N ASP A 113 6.64 -16.72 -4.31
CA ASP A 113 7.86 -17.45 -4.75
C ASP A 113 9.15 -16.63 -4.57
N GLY A 114 9.03 -15.32 -4.36
CA GLY A 114 10.13 -14.39 -4.20
C GLY A 114 10.77 -14.37 -2.81
N ASP A 115 10.14 -14.99 -1.81
CA ASP A 115 10.58 -14.99 -0.40
C ASP A 115 10.93 -13.59 0.13
N LEU A 116 9.97 -12.66 -0.01
CA LEU A 116 10.16 -11.23 0.33
C LEU A 116 9.91 -10.89 1.81
N PHE A 117 9.31 -11.82 2.55
CA PHE A 117 8.89 -11.60 3.94
C PHE A 117 9.51 -12.66 4.85
N ASP A 118 10.47 -12.21 5.66
CA ASP A 118 10.98 -12.99 6.79
C ASP A 118 10.01 -12.93 7.99
N ASP A 119 10.37 -13.61 9.08
CA ASP A 119 9.52 -13.68 10.27
C ASP A 119 9.30 -12.31 10.92
N LEU A 120 10.30 -11.43 10.88
CA LEU A 120 10.15 -10.06 11.36
C LEU A 120 9.17 -9.28 10.48
N ALA A 121 9.26 -9.42 9.16
CA ALA A 121 8.32 -8.79 8.25
C ALA A 121 6.89 -9.31 8.41
N ARG A 122 6.71 -10.57 8.79
CA ARG A 122 5.39 -11.13 9.12
C ARG A 122 4.84 -10.56 10.43
N ALA A 123 5.68 -10.48 11.48
CA ALA A 123 5.30 -9.86 12.75
C ALA A 123 4.85 -8.40 12.57
N ASP A 124 5.56 -7.62 11.75
CA ASP A 124 5.12 -6.25 11.41
C ASP A 124 3.75 -6.21 10.71
N LEU A 125 3.42 -7.19 9.87
CA LEU A 125 2.11 -7.24 9.21
C LEU A 125 0.99 -7.56 10.20
N GLU A 126 1.26 -8.46 11.16
CA GLU A 126 0.36 -8.77 12.25
C GLU A 126 0.13 -7.53 13.12
N GLU A 127 1.19 -6.79 13.47
CA GLU A 127 1.07 -5.52 14.22
C GLU A 127 0.27 -4.46 13.45
N ILE A 128 0.47 -4.34 12.13
CA ILE A 128 -0.36 -3.44 11.29
C ILE A 128 -1.83 -3.85 11.34
N ASP A 129 -2.13 -5.15 11.28
CA ASP A 129 -3.50 -5.66 11.32
C ASP A 129 -4.14 -5.39 12.69
N GLU A 130 -3.43 -5.63 13.79
CA GLU A 130 -3.87 -5.32 15.16
C GLU A 130 -4.19 -3.82 15.33
N GLU A 131 -3.31 -2.93 14.90
CA GLU A 131 -3.53 -1.47 14.98
C GLU A 131 -4.73 -1.00 14.13
N LEU A 132 -4.95 -1.63 12.97
CA LEU A 132 -6.11 -1.36 12.12
C LEU A 132 -7.42 -1.87 12.75
N GLU A 133 -7.39 -3.03 13.42
CA GLU A 133 -8.55 -3.55 14.17
C GLU A 133 -8.89 -2.63 15.34
N ASP A 134 -7.89 -2.26 16.15
CA ASP A 134 -8.04 -1.41 17.33
C ASP A 134 -8.53 0.00 16.99
N ALA A 135 -8.18 0.51 15.81
CA ALA A 135 -8.64 1.81 15.34
C ALA A 135 -10.02 1.76 14.65
N ALA A 136 -10.48 0.60 14.17
CA ALA A 136 -11.62 0.50 13.25
C ALA A 136 -12.91 1.13 13.78
N ASP A 137 -13.24 0.93 15.06
CA ASP A 137 -14.48 1.44 15.64
C ASP A 137 -14.50 2.97 15.79
N GLU A 138 -13.32 3.61 15.83
CA GLU A 138 -13.18 5.06 16.01
C GLU A 138 -12.69 5.78 14.76
N ALA A 139 -12.20 5.05 13.76
CA ALA A 139 -11.65 5.61 12.54
C ALA A 139 -12.69 6.44 11.77
N PRO A 140 -12.26 7.54 11.11
CA PRO A 140 -13.07 8.16 10.08
C PRO A 140 -13.47 7.14 9.00
N PRO A 141 -14.73 7.12 8.55
CA PRO A 141 -15.18 6.16 7.54
C PRO A 141 -14.44 6.37 6.22
N ILE A 142 -13.96 5.29 5.61
CA ILE A 142 -13.50 5.29 4.23
C ILE A 142 -14.72 5.27 3.32
N ARG A 143 -14.93 6.35 2.56
CA ARG A 143 -16.12 6.49 1.72
C ARG A 143 -15.93 5.92 0.33
N ASP A 144 -14.73 6.06 -0.21
CA ASP A 144 -14.41 5.68 -1.58
C ASP A 144 -13.50 4.44 -1.57
N VAL A 145 -14.07 3.28 -1.22
CA VAL A 145 -13.33 2.01 -1.30
C VAL A 145 -13.03 1.72 -2.78
N PRO A 146 -11.74 1.61 -3.18
CA PRO A 146 -11.39 1.43 -4.58
C PRO A 146 -12.00 0.16 -5.19
N SER A 147 -12.43 0.24 -6.45
CA SER A 147 -13.23 -0.81 -7.09
C SER A 147 -12.52 -2.15 -7.01
N TRP A 148 -11.32 -2.29 -7.61
CA TRP A 148 -10.10 -2.62 -6.87
C TRP A 148 -10.07 -3.76 -5.85
N VAL A 149 -10.50 -3.37 -4.65
CA VAL A 149 -10.18 -4.02 -3.39
C VAL A 149 -11.01 -5.29 -3.22
N PRO A 150 -10.39 -6.47 -3.09
CA PRO A 150 -11.13 -7.71 -2.82
C PRO A 150 -11.75 -7.69 -1.42
N GLU A 151 -12.70 -8.59 -1.16
CA GLU A 151 -13.32 -8.72 0.17
C GLU A 151 -12.32 -9.14 1.25
N SER A 152 -11.27 -9.88 0.88
CA SER A 152 -10.21 -10.30 1.80
C SER A 152 -9.40 -9.14 2.40
N HIS A 153 -9.43 -7.96 1.78
CA HIS A 153 -8.85 -6.74 2.34
C HIS A 153 -9.87 -6.10 3.29
N TRP A 154 -10.16 -6.81 4.39
CA TRP A 154 -11.22 -6.48 5.35
C TRP A 154 -11.06 -5.06 5.92
N TRP A 155 -9.83 -4.58 6.08
CA TRP A 155 -9.50 -3.27 6.65
C TRP A 155 -10.16 -2.10 5.92
N TRP A 156 -10.45 -2.19 4.62
CA TRP A 156 -11.17 -1.12 3.91
C TRP A 156 -12.63 -0.94 4.35
N ARG A 157 -13.23 -1.99 4.93
CA ARG A 157 -14.64 -2.03 5.33
C ARG A 157 -14.81 -2.15 6.84
N ALA A 158 -13.71 -2.15 7.57
CA ALA A 158 -13.70 -2.26 9.03
C ALA A 158 -14.21 -0.99 9.73
N PRO A 159 -13.96 0.24 9.25
CA PRO A 159 -14.56 1.44 9.83
C PRO A 159 -16.08 1.42 9.72
N LYS A 160 -16.76 1.26 10.87
CA LYS A 160 -18.23 1.11 10.96
C LYS A 160 -18.96 2.41 11.28
N ARG A 161 -18.26 3.47 11.68
CA ARG A 161 -18.88 4.77 12.00
C ARG A 161 -19.36 5.47 10.73
N THR A 162 -20.58 5.15 10.32
CA THR A 162 -21.26 5.79 9.19
C THR A 162 -21.98 7.09 9.57
N ASP A 163 -22.09 7.39 10.87
CA ASP A 163 -22.85 8.52 11.43
C ASP A 163 -21.97 9.74 11.79
N MET A 164 -20.66 9.67 11.55
CA MET A 164 -19.73 10.77 11.80
C MET A 164 -20.08 11.99 10.92
N SER A 165 -20.29 13.15 11.55
CA SER A 165 -20.56 14.39 10.82
C SER A 165 -19.34 14.79 9.96
N GLU A 166 -19.57 15.55 8.88
CA GLU A 166 -18.46 16.11 8.08
C GLU A 166 -17.51 16.98 8.90
N GLU A 167 -18.04 17.66 9.90
CA GLU A 167 -17.28 18.51 10.80
C GLU A 167 -16.36 17.68 11.70
N GLU A 168 -16.89 16.64 12.37
CA GLU A 168 -16.08 15.73 13.18
C GLU A 168 -15.03 15.02 12.32
N ARG A 169 -15.41 14.57 11.12
CA ARG A 169 -14.49 13.94 10.16
C ARG A 169 -13.35 14.88 9.77
N ARG A 170 -13.66 16.12 9.38
CA ARG A 170 -12.62 17.12 9.06
C ARG A 170 -11.74 17.44 10.26
N HIS A 171 -12.31 17.56 11.45
CA HIS A 171 -11.54 17.80 12.66
C HIS A 171 -10.56 16.64 12.95
N ARG A 172 -10.97 15.38 12.79
CA ARG A 172 -10.06 14.24 12.97
C ARG A 172 -8.98 14.12 11.89
N LEU A 173 -9.32 14.47 10.65
CA LEU A 173 -8.38 14.39 9.52
C LEU A 173 -7.39 15.56 9.48
N TYR A 174 -7.78 16.74 9.94
CA TYR A 174 -7.02 17.99 9.76
C TYR A 174 -6.80 18.81 11.05
N GLY A 175 -7.36 18.39 12.19
CA GLY A 175 -7.17 19.02 13.50
C GLY A 175 -7.79 20.41 13.68
N GLY A 176 -9.04 20.64 13.19
CA GLY A 176 -9.71 21.94 12.94
C GLY A 176 -9.57 23.06 14.01
N GLU A 177 -9.84 24.35 13.75
CA GLU A 177 -10.65 25.07 12.74
C GLU A 177 -9.79 25.95 11.81
N LEU A 178 -10.23 26.20 10.56
CA LEU A 178 -9.89 27.46 9.89
C LEU A 178 -11.07 28.38 10.16
N ASP A 179 -10.87 29.36 11.02
CA ASP A 179 -11.81 30.47 11.21
C ASP A 179 -12.17 31.07 9.83
N GLU A 180 -13.48 31.31 9.60
CA GLU A 180 -13.98 32.08 8.45
C GLU A 180 -13.43 33.51 8.41
#